data_AF-A0A1D1VYK8-F1
#
_entry.id   AF-A0A1D1VYK8-F1
#
_cell.length_a   1.000
_cell.length_b   1.000
_cell.length_c   1.000
_cell.angle_alpha   90.00
_cell.angle_beta   90.00
_cell.angle_gamma   90.00
#
_symmetry.space_group_name_H-M   'P 1'
#
loop_
_entity.id
_entity.type
_entity.pdbx_description
1 polymer ?
#
loop_
_entity_poly.entity_id
_entity_poly.type
_entity_poly.pdbx_seq_one_letter_code
_entity_poly.pdbx_strand_id
1 'polypeptide(L)'
;MTNGDYVYLAAEPFHHRFYGNLTWWHSDSLNEEALRAYQSLLVITSPNDDKNPEQLRLEEEFRRRSAKDFNFTYADDEKQNLFVTACYESIVLFGIVLKELLSSSASANLKDGALTTQHFLNRTFTLATGPITFDEVGERQQPLIIRQFQGSSVWPLTVMALDACAESFRGVREVLWPVPFPPPNEPACGFYGTRDQCRANGGTAFRENRLGLCST
;
A
#
# COMPACT_ATOMS: atom_id res chain seq x y z
N MET A 1 13.02 -9.10 16.52
CA MET A 1 12.67 -9.14 15.07
C MET A 1 13.26 -10.35 14.36
N THR A 2 14.40 -10.91 14.77
CA THR A 2 15.13 -11.92 13.98
C THR A 2 14.84 -13.38 14.32
N ASN A 3 14.16 -13.65 15.43
CA ASN A 3 13.96 -15.00 15.96
C ASN A 3 12.76 -15.75 15.36
N GLY A 4 11.98 -15.10 14.49
CA GLY A 4 10.85 -15.73 13.82
C GLY A 4 9.56 -15.85 14.65
N ASP A 5 9.50 -15.23 15.84
CA ASP A 5 8.29 -15.26 16.69
C ASP A 5 7.18 -14.32 16.18
N TYR A 6 7.54 -13.34 15.35
CA TYR A 6 6.66 -12.27 14.90
C TYR A 6 6.82 -12.03 13.39
N VAL A 7 5.72 -11.66 12.75
CA VAL A 7 5.72 -11.03 11.42
C VAL A 7 5.53 -9.54 11.62
N TYR A 8 6.36 -8.75 10.96
CA TYR A 8 6.22 -7.29 10.94
C TYR A 8 5.62 -6.86 9.61
N LEU A 9 4.71 -5.90 9.67
CA LEU A 9 4.07 -5.33 8.49
C LEU A 9 4.47 -3.85 8.40
N ALA A 10 4.99 -3.45 7.24
CA ALA A 10 5.08 -2.06 6.85
C ALA A 10 4.10 -1.79 5.72
N ALA A 11 3.43 -0.65 5.76
CA ALA A 11 2.51 -0.23 4.70
C ALA A 11 3.07 1.03 4.03
N GLU A 12 3.25 0.95 2.71
CA GLU A 12 3.54 2.06 1.82
C GLU A 12 2.43 2.07 0.76
N PRO A 13 1.24 2.63 1.04
CA PRO A 13 0.09 2.54 0.13
C PRO A 13 0.39 3.02 -1.30
N PHE A 14 1.30 3.98 -1.43
CA PHE A 14 1.88 4.43 -2.69
C PHE A 14 3.32 4.90 -2.46
N HIS A 15 4.16 4.77 -3.48
CA HIS A 15 5.56 5.13 -3.34
C HIS A 15 5.75 6.64 -3.17
N HIS A 16 6.21 7.04 -1.99
CA HIS A 16 6.42 8.45 -1.65
C HIS A 16 7.40 8.59 -0.49
N ARG A 17 8.26 9.61 -0.56
CA ARG A 17 9.32 9.87 0.44
C ARG A 17 8.83 10.01 1.88
N PHE A 18 7.55 10.35 2.07
CA PHE A 18 6.91 10.44 3.38
C PHE A 18 6.97 9.14 4.18
N TYR A 19 6.94 7.98 3.50
CA TYR A 19 7.02 6.67 4.15
C TYR A 19 8.46 6.25 4.49
N GLY A 20 9.45 7.07 4.13
CA GLY A 20 10.86 6.84 4.40
C GLY A 20 11.51 5.83 3.44
N ASN A 21 12.77 5.51 3.72
CA ASN A 21 13.49 4.46 3.03
C ASN A 21 13.13 3.12 3.66
N LEU A 22 12.40 2.28 2.93
CA LEU A 22 12.02 0.93 3.37
C LEU A 22 13.02 -0.15 2.97
N THR A 23 14.23 0.21 2.55
CA THR A 23 15.34 -0.75 2.35
C THR A 23 16.08 -1.00 3.66
N TRP A 24 16.71 -2.17 3.81
CA TRP A 24 17.55 -2.44 4.99
C TRP A 24 18.89 -1.72 4.93
N TRP A 25 19.28 -1.18 3.77
CA TRP A 25 20.59 -0.59 3.56
C TRP A 25 20.60 0.89 3.91
N HIS A 26 21.50 1.24 4.81
CA HIS A 26 21.84 2.61 5.18
C HIS A 26 23.36 2.78 5.20
N SER A 27 23.85 4.02 5.15
CA SER A 27 25.27 4.33 5.26
C SER A 27 25.78 4.25 6.72
N ASP A 28 25.46 3.15 7.41
CA ASP A 28 25.83 2.88 8.80
C ASP A 28 26.42 1.47 8.98
N SER A 29 26.83 1.15 10.21
CA SER A 29 27.41 -0.15 10.57
C SER A 29 26.37 -1.22 10.94
N LEU A 30 25.07 -0.94 10.83
CA LEU A 30 23.98 -1.82 11.28
C LEU A 30 23.36 -2.64 10.13
N ASN A 31 23.86 -2.48 8.91
CA ASN A 31 23.37 -3.16 7.70
C ASN A 31 23.17 -4.68 7.85
N GLU A 32 24.09 -5.40 8.50
CA GLU A 32 23.95 -6.85 8.71
C GLU A 32 22.85 -7.22 9.72
N GLU A 33 22.63 -6.38 10.72
CA GLU A 33 21.55 -6.54 11.69
C GLU A 33 20.19 -6.20 11.07
N ALA A 34 20.14 -5.09 10.31
CA ALA A 34 18.97 -4.68 9.55
C ALA A 34 18.56 -5.75 8.53
N LEU A 35 19.51 -6.29 7.76
CA LEU A 35 19.24 -7.36 6.80
C LEU A 35 18.58 -8.58 7.46
N ARG A 36 19.09 -9.02 8.62
CA ARG A 36 18.49 -10.13 9.38
C ARG A 36 17.10 -9.78 9.91
N ALA A 37 16.90 -8.57 10.42
CA ALA A 37 15.60 -8.15 10.93
C ALA A 37 14.54 -8.08 9.82
N TYR A 38 14.92 -7.59 8.63
CA TYR A 38 14.03 -7.39 7.49
C TYR A 38 13.54 -8.70 6.84
N GLN A 39 14.14 -9.85 7.15
CA GLN A 39 13.61 -11.17 6.75
C GLN A 39 12.22 -11.44 7.33
N SER A 40 11.91 -10.86 8.51
CA SER A 40 10.60 -10.96 9.16
C SER A 40 9.61 -9.86 8.73
N LEU A 41 10.02 -8.94 7.86
CA LEU A 41 9.24 -7.80 7.41
C LEU A 41 8.55 -8.11 6.07
N LEU A 42 7.24 -7.88 6.04
CA LEU A 42 6.45 -7.82 4.82
C LEU A 42 6.05 -6.36 4.56
N VAL A 43 6.28 -5.91 3.33
CA VAL A 43 5.93 -4.56 2.87
C VAL A 43 4.68 -4.65 1.99
N ILE A 44 3.59 -4.05 2.43
CA ILE A 44 2.35 -3.92 1.68
C ILE A 44 2.42 -2.61 0.90
N THR A 45 2.36 -2.68 -0.42
CA THR A 45 2.50 -1.50 -1.29
C THR A 45 1.71 -1.64 -2.58
N SER A 46 1.58 -0.56 -3.35
CA SER A 46 1.00 -0.60 -4.69
C SER A 46 1.95 -1.31 -5.67
N PRO A 47 1.44 -1.97 -6.72
CA PRO A 47 2.25 -2.48 -7.81
C PRO A 47 3.16 -1.39 -8.39
N ASN A 48 4.30 -1.79 -8.94
CA ASN A 48 5.12 -0.86 -9.71
C ASN A 48 4.32 -0.39 -10.92
N ASP A 49 4.46 0.89 -11.26
CA ASP A 49 3.86 1.44 -12.47
C ASP A 49 4.44 0.74 -13.70
N ASP A 50 3.58 0.11 -14.50
CA ASP A 50 3.93 -0.30 -15.85
C ASP A 50 4.07 0.99 -16.67
N LYS A 51 5.32 1.46 -16.79
CA LYS A 51 5.68 2.72 -17.44
C LYS A 51 5.32 2.72 -18.91
N ASN A 52 4.05 2.96 -19.22
CA ASN A 52 3.60 3.21 -20.57
C ASN A 52 4.00 4.65 -20.99
N PRO A 53 4.21 4.92 -22.29
CA PRO A 53 4.67 6.22 -22.76
C PRO A 53 3.73 7.40 -22.43
N GLU A 54 2.41 7.16 -22.37
CA GLU A 54 1.43 8.21 -22.08
C GLU A 54 1.47 8.62 -20.61
N GLN A 55 1.62 7.66 -19.69
CA GLN A 55 1.82 7.93 -18.27
C GLN A 55 3.10 8.75 -18.03
N LEU A 56 4.21 8.39 -18.69
CA LEU A 56 5.47 9.14 -18.57
C LEU A 56 5.34 10.60 -19.03
N ARG A 57 4.64 10.83 -20.15
CA ARG A 57 4.34 12.19 -20.64
C ARG A 57 3.49 12.98 -19.65
N LEU A 58 2.49 12.34 -19.05
CA LEU A 58 1.63 12.97 -18.05
C LEU A 58 2.42 13.32 -16.78
N GLU A 59 3.30 12.43 -16.32
CA GLU A 59 4.19 12.65 -15.20
C GLU A 59 5.14 13.84 -15.42
N GLU A 60 5.69 13.97 -16.63
CA GLU A 60 6.52 15.11 -17.02
C GLU A 60 5.72 16.42 -17.05
N GLU A 61 4.50 16.39 -17.57
CA GLU A 61 3.61 17.55 -17.57
C GLU A 61 3.23 17.98 -16.15
N PHE A 62 2.99 17.04 -15.23
CA PHE A 62 2.78 17.35 -13.81
C PHE A 62 3.99 18.05 -13.20
N ARG A 63 5.21 17.58 -13.47
CA ARG A 63 6.44 18.26 -13.00
C ARG A 63 6.54 19.67 -13.57
N ARG A 64 6.33 19.82 -14.89
CA ARG A 64 6.42 21.10 -15.59
C ARG A 64 5.40 22.12 -15.07
N ARG A 65 4.14 21.71 -14.88
CA ARG A 65 3.06 22.55 -14.34
C ARG A 65 3.28 22.90 -12.88
N SER A 66 3.77 21.95 -12.07
CA SER A 66 4.09 22.22 -10.66
C SER A 66 5.18 23.30 -10.52
N ALA A 67 6.23 23.22 -11.34
CA ALA A 67 7.29 24.22 -11.34
C ALA A 67 6.79 25.58 -11.84
N LYS A 68 6.06 25.59 -12.97
CA LYS A 68 5.62 26.83 -13.63
C LYS A 68 4.52 27.56 -12.86
N ASP A 69 3.50 26.84 -12.41
CA ASP A 69 2.25 27.44 -11.93
C ASP A 69 2.19 27.49 -10.39
N PHE A 70 2.96 26.65 -9.70
CA PHE A 70 2.93 26.50 -8.23
C PHE A 70 4.29 26.70 -7.56
N ASN A 71 5.35 27.03 -8.31
CA ASN A 71 6.71 27.20 -7.80
C ASN A 71 7.20 25.98 -6.98
N PHE A 72 6.82 24.78 -7.41
CA PHE A 72 7.18 23.52 -6.77
C PHE A 72 7.97 22.62 -7.73
N THR A 73 9.20 22.27 -7.36
CA THR A 73 10.08 21.41 -8.14
C THR A 73 10.25 20.08 -7.43
N TYR A 74 9.83 19.00 -8.09
CA TYR A 74 10.09 17.63 -7.62
C TYR A 74 11.57 17.30 -7.70
N ALA A 75 12.09 16.50 -6.76
CA ALA A 75 13.41 15.90 -6.91
C ALA A 75 13.43 14.87 -8.06
N ASP A 76 14.62 14.55 -8.58
CA ASP A 76 14.80 13.65 -9.73
C ASP A 76 14.24 12.25 -9.45
N ASP A 77 14.38 11.76 -8.23
CA ASP A 77 13.91 10.46 -7.75
C ASP A 77 12.52 10.51 -7.08
N GLU A 78 11.97 11.71 -6.86
CA GLU A 78 10.68 11.88 -6.21
C GLU A 78 9.54 11.58 -7.19
N LYS A 79 8.76 10.53 -6.91
CA LYS A 79 7.51 10.28 -7.61
C LYS A 79 6.45 11.30 -7.22
N GLN A 80 5.54 11.58 -8.15
CA GLN A 80 4.38 12.42 -7.90
C GLN A 80 3.51 11.80 -6.82
N ASN A 81 2.95 12.64 -5.96
CA ASN A 81 2.00 12.20 -4.97
C ASN A 81 0.77 11.60 -5.67
N LEU A 82 0.31 10.43 -5.20
CA LEU A 82 -0.88 9.73 -5.72
C LEU A 82 -2.11 10.66 -5.81
N PHE A 83 -2.27 11.60 -4.89
CA PHE A 83 -3.40 12.54 -4.91
C PHE A 83 -3.39 13.47 -6.13
N VAL A 84 -2.21 13.81 -6.68
CA VAL A 84 -2.11 14.61 -7.91
C VAL A 84 -2.70 13.83 -9.08
N THR A 85 -2.29 12.57 -9.22
CA THR A 85 -2.81 11.66 -10.24
C THR A 85 -4.30 11.40 -10.06
N ALA A 86 -4.75 11.10 -8.84
CA ALA A 86 -6.17 10.84 -8.55
C ALA A 86 -7.06 12.06 -8.84
N CYS A 87 -6.60 13.28 -8.53
CA CYS A 87 -7.33 14.51 -8.87
C CYS A 87 -7.41 14.75 -10.39
N TYR A 88 -6.35 14.44 -11.14
CA TYR A 88 -6.39 14.49 -12.60
C TYR A 88 -7.40 13.46 -13.15
N GLU A 89 -7.31 12.22 -12.69
CA GLU A 89 -8.18 11.13 -13.10
C GLU A 89 -9.65 11.45 -12.83
N SER A 90 -9.99 11.99 -11.66
CA SER A 90 -11.39 12.30 -11.31
C SER A 90 -12.02 13.31 -12.27
N ILE A 91 -11.28 14.32 -12.71
CA ILE A 91 -11.76 15.31 -13.70
C ILE A 91 -11.90 14.68 -15.08
N VAL A 92 -10.95 13.84 -15.51
CA VAL A 92 -11.03 13.15 -16.81
C VAL A 92 -12.21 12.18 -16.82
N LEU A 93 -12.38 11.37 -15.78
CA LEU A 93 -13.50 10.44 -15.64
C LEU A 93 -14.84 11.18 -15.64
N PHE A 94 -14.94 12.29 -14.91
CA PHE A 94 -16.12 13.15 -14.95
C PHE A 94 -16.40 13.68 -16.35
N GLY A 95 -15.38 14.11 -17.10
CA GLY A 95 -15.54 14.54 -18.49
C GLY A 95 -16.06 13.43 -19.42
N ILE A 96 -15.60 12.20 -19.23
CA ILE A 96 -16.08 11.02 -19.97
C ILE A 96 -17.56 10.79 -19.68
N VAL A 97 -17.94 10.69 -18.40
CA VAL A 97 -19.34 10.45 -17.99
C VAL A 97 -20.25 11.59 -18.43
N LEU A 98 -19.81 12.85 -18.29
CA LEU A 98 -20.57 14.02 -18.71
C LEU A 98 -20.84 13.99 -20.22
N LYS A 99 -19.84 13.63 -21.04
CA LYS A 99 -20.01 13.49 -22.50
C LYS A 99 -21.06 12.44 -22.85
N GLU A 100 -21.06 11.32 -22.14
CA GLU A 100 -22.03 10.23 -22.33
C GLU A 100 -23.46 10.66 -21.96
N LEU A 101 -23.61 11.34 -20.82
CA LEU A 101 -24.90 11.89 -20.38
C LEU A 101 -25.48 12.87 -21.41
N LEU A 102 -24.63 13.77 -21.92
CA LEU A 102 -25.02 14.75 -22.94
C LEU A 102 -25.35 14.13 -24.30
N SER A 103 -24.74 12.97 -24.62
CA SER A 103 -24.96 12.28 -25.91
C SER A 103 -26.17 11.35 -25.88
N SER A 104 -26.50 10.78 -24.72
CA SER A 104 -27.55 9.77 -24.56
C SER A 104 -28.96 10.36 -24.38
N SER A 105 -29.08 11.62 -23.92
CA SER A 105 -30.36 12.32 -23.95
C SER A 105 -30.17 13.83 -24.02
N ALA A 106 -30.90 14.49 -24.92
CA ALA A 106 -30.97 15.96 -25.00
C ALA A 106 -31.61 16.61 -23.74
N SER A 107 -31.94 15.82 -22.71
CA SER A 107 -32.70 16.22 -21.53
C SER A 107 -32.14 15.66 -20.21
N ALA A 108 -30.91 15.10 -20.21
CA ALA A 108 -30.29 14.64 -18.97
C ALA A 108 -30.18 15.80 -17.97
N ASN A 109 -30.87 15.68 -16.85
CA ASN A 109 -30.76 16.66 -15.76
C ASN A 109 -29.39 16.48 -15.09
N LEU A 110 -28.42 17.31 -15.46
CA LEU A 110 -27.07 17.29 -14.88
C LEU A 110 -27.03 17.59 -13.37
N LYS A 111 -28.15 18.03 -12.79
CA LYS A 111 -28.29 18.18 -11.33
C LYS A 111 -28.66 16.87 -10.63
N ASP A 112 -28.99 15.83 -11.38
CA ASP A 112 -29.22 14.50 -10.84
C ASP A 112 -27.87 13.80 -10.59
N GLY A 113 -27.37 13.98 -9.39
CA GLY A 113 -26.13 13.36 -8.94
C GLY A 113 -26.23 11.83 -8.90
N ALA A 114 -27.40 11.28 -8.56
CA ALA A 114 -27.57 9.83 -8.48
C ALA A 114 -27.50 9.19 -9.88
N LEU A 115 -28.18 9.79 -10.86
CA LEU A 115 -28.04 9.39 -12.26
C LEU A 115 -26.59 9.49 -12.71
N THR A 116 -25.92 10.60 -12.41
CA THR A 116 -24.51 10.80 -12.78
C THR A 116 -23.60 9.73 -12.15
N THR A 117 -23.78 9.42 -10.87
CA THR A 117 -23.01 8.41 -10.16
C THR A 117 -23.21 7.02 -10.75
N GLN A 118 -24.42 6.64 -11.17
CA GLN A 118 -24.68 5.33 -11.79
C GLN A 118 -23.82 5.05 -13.03
N HIS A 119 -23.39 6.09 -13.76
CA HIS A 119 -22.51 5.94 -14.93
C HIS A 119 -21.05 5.60 -14.57
N PHE A 120 -20.67 5.69 -13.29
CA PHE A 120 -19.35 5.28 -12.80
C PHE A 120 -19.34 3.85 -12.25
N LEU A 121 -20.47 3.34 -11.74
CA LEU A 121 -20.53 2.07 -11.00
C LEU A 121 -20.30 0.86 -11.90
N ASN A 122 -19.70 -0.19 -11.33
CA ASN A 122 -19.45 -1.50 -11.95
C ASN A 122 -18.87 -1.38 -13.37
N ARG A 123 -17.81 -0.58 -13.49
CA ARG A 123 -17.26 -0.17 -14.79
C ARG A 123 -15.76 0.04 -14.73
N THR A 124 -15.10 -0.36 -15.81
CA THR A 124 -13.69 -0.03 -16.07
C THR A 124 -13.56 1.11 -17.09
N PHE A 125 -12.73 2.09 -16.76
CA PHE A 125 -12.31 3.19 -17.61
C PHE A 125 -10.84 3.02 -18.00
N THR A 126 -10.49 3.32 -19.24
CA THR A 126 -9.10 3.29 -19.70
C THR A 126 -8.59 4.72 -19.87
N LEU A 127 -7.65 5.12 -19.02
CA LEU A 127 -7.02 6.44 -19.06
C LEU A 127 -5.55 6.33 -19.47
N ALA A 128 -4.87 7.47 -19.64
CA ALA A 128 -3.42 7.52 -19.84
C ALA A 128 -2.63 6.91 -18.66
N THR A 129 -3.20 6.98 -17.45
CA THR A 129 -2.68 6.38 -16.22
C THR A 129 -2.98 4.88 -16.09
N GLY A 130 -3.65 4.28 -17.08
CA GLY A 130 -4.03 2.87 -17.08
C GLY A 130 -5.52 2.62 -16.82
N PRO A 131 -5.90 1.34 -16.61
CA PRO A 131 -7.27 0.97 -16.30
C PRO A 131 -7.67 1.35 -14.87
N ILE A 132 -8.87 1.91 -14.71
CA ILE A 132 -9.49 2.23 -13.43
C ILE A 132 -10.84 1.53 -13.38
N THR A 133 -11.01 0.61 -12.43
CA THR A 133 -12.27 -0.12 -12.25
C THR A 133 -12.96 0.37 -10.98
N PHE A 134 -14.26 0.61 -11.07
CA PHE A 134 -15.14 0.81 -9.93
C PHE A 134 -16.10 -0.38 -9.81
N ASP A 135 -16.37 -0.83 -8.59
CA ASP A 135 -17.36 -1.86 -8.32
C ASP A 135 -18.80 -1.31 -8.28
N GLU A 136 -19.75 -2.17 -7.94
CA GLU A 136 -21.17 -1.84 -7.85
C GLU A 136 -21.53 -0.81 -6.76
N VAL A 137 -20.68 -0.61 -5.75
CA VAL A 137 -20.88 0.39 -4.69
C VAL A 137 -20.08 1.68 -4.94
N GLY A 138 -19.25 1.71 -5.98
CA GLY A 138 -18.50 2.88 -6.41
C GLY A 138 -17.12 2.97 -5.78
N GLU A 139 -16.59 1.88 -5.24
CA GLU A 139 -15.22 1.82 -4.74
C GLU A 139 -14.26 1.47 -5.88
N ARG A 140 -13.16 2.22 -5.95
CA ARG A 140 -12.08 1.95 -6.89
C ARG A 140 -11.38 0.67 -6.49
N GLN A 141 -11.32 -0.28 -7.41
CA GLN A 141 -10.59 -1.53 -7.27
C GLN A 141 -9.10 -1.26 -7.42
N GLN A 142 -8.39 -1.21 -6.28
CA GLN A 142 -6.97 -0.88 -6.22
C GLN A 142 -6.14 -2.15 -5.98
N PRO A 143 -5.28 -2.57 -6.93
CA PRO A 143 -4.40 -3.71 -6.72
C PRO A 143 -3.36 -3.37 -5.65
N LEU A 144 -2.99 -4.38 -4.86
CA LEU A 144 -1.92 -4.32 -3.85
C LEU A 144 -0.94 -5.47 -4.06
N ILE A 145 0.30 -5.27 -3.65
CA ILE A 145 1.32 -6.32 -3.60
C ILE A 145 1.92 -6.40 -2.21
N ILE A 146 2.34 -7.60 -1.84
CA ILE A 146 3.13 -7.86 -0.64
C ILE A 146 4.54 -8.21 -1.09
N ARG A 147 5.52 -7.51 -0.55
CA ARG A 147 6.94 -7.68 -0.85
C ARG A 147 7.70 -8.15 0.38
N GLN A 148 8.75 -8.95 0.17
CA GLN A 148 9.61 -9.47 1.21
C GLN A 148 11.09 -9.37 0.81
N PHE A 149 11.96 -9.07 1.77
CA PHE A 149 13.41 -9.14 1.57
C PHE A 149 13.87 -10.60 1.56
N GLN A 150 14.54 -11.00 0.49
CA GLN A 150 15.05 -12.36 0.31
C GLN A 150 16.54 -12.34 -0.08
N GLY A 151 17.32 -13.22 0.54
CA GLY A 151 18.77 -13.28 0.36
C GLY A 151 19.47 -11.99 0.81
N SER A 152 20.41 -11.50 0.01
CA SER A 152 21.13 -10.24 0.22
C SER A 152 20.59 -9.08 -0.64
N SER A 153 19.38 -9.21 -1.19
CA SER A 153 18.80 -8.17 -2.05
C SER A 153 18.48 -6.91 -1.24
N VAL A 154 18.99 -5.77 -1.67
CA VAL A 154 18.69 -4.44 -1.09
C VAL A 154 17.22 -4.07 -1.25
N TRP A 155 16.55 -4.59 -2.27
CA TRP A 155 15.14 -4.33 -2.56
C TRP A 155 14.27 -5.56 -2.30
N PRO A 156 13.05 -5.39 -1.77
CA PRO A 156 12.17 -6.52 -1.50
C PRO A 156 11.54 -7.02 -2.80
N LEU A 157 11.27 -8.32 -2.87
CA LEU A 157 10.65 -8.97 -4.03
C LEU A 157 9.15 -9.19 -3.77
N THR A 158 8.32 -9.08 -4.81
CA THR A 158 6.89 -9.41 -4.71
C THR A 158 6.70 -10.90 -4.45
N VAL A 159 6.04 -11.21 -3.33
CA VAL A 159 5.70 -12.58 -2.91
C VAL A 159 4.21 -12.89 -3.06
N MET A 160 3.34 -11.89 -2.92
CA MET A 160 1.91 -12.01 -3.17
C MET A 160 1.37 -10.79 -3.90
N ALA A 161 0.28 -10.97 -4.63
CA ALA A 161 -0.47 -9.88 -5.26
C ALA A 161 -1.96 -10.06 -4.98
N LEU A 162 -2.64 -8.97 -4.65
CA LEU A 162 -4.09 -8.91 -4.52
C LEU A 162 -4.70 -8.69 -5.90
N ASP A 163 -5.53 -9.61 -6.34
CA ASP A 163 -6.53 -9.33 -7.36
C ASP A 163 -7.67 -8.56 -6.68
N ALA A 164 -7.75 -7.26 -6.93
CA ALA A 164 -8.74 -6.39 -6.29
C ALA A 164 -10.17 -6.80 -6.68
N CYS A 165 -10.40 -7.09 -7.96
CA CYS A 165 -11.73 -7.47 -8.46
C CYS A 165 -12.19 -8.83 -7.93
N ALA A 166 -11.26 -9.77 -7.74
CA ALA A 166 -11.56 -11.09 -7.19
C ALA A 166 -11.44 -11.16 -5.65
N GLU A 167 -11.10 -10.04 -5.01
CA GLU A 167 -10.84 -9.92 -3.56
C GLU A 167 -9.94 -11.02 -2.98
N SER A 168 -8.96 -11.48 -3.76
CA SER A 168 -8.16 -12.64 -3.41
C SER A 168 -6.68 -12.46 -3.68
N PHE A 169 -5.85 -12.94 -2.74
CA PHE A 169 -4.42 -12.93 -2.91
C PHE A 169 -3.96 -14.14 -3.71
N ARG A 170 -3.13 -13.89 -4.72
CA ARG A 170 -2.38 -14.92 -5.44
C ARG A 170 -0.92 -14.93 -4.99
N GLY A 171 -0.40 -16.14 -4.75
CA GLY A 171 1.03 -16.35 -4.54
C GLY A 171 1.81 -16.07 -5.82
N VAL A 172 2.83 -15.21 -5.72
CA VAL A 172 3.76 -14.89 -6.81
C VAL A 172 5.09 -15.61 -6.58
N ARG A 173 5.55 -15.65 -5.32
CA ARG A 173 6.74 -16.37 -4.87
C ARG A 173 6.49 -16.97 -3.50
N GLU A 174 7.30 -17.95 -3.14
CA GLU A 174 7.31 -18.50 -1.78
C GLU A 174 7.74 -17.41 -0.77
N VAL A 175 7.03 -17.37 0.36
CA VAL A 175 7.38 -16.51 1.50
C VAL A 175 8.41 -17.25 2.34
N LEU A 176 9.56 -16.62 2.59
CA LEU A 176 10.66 -17.21 3.34
C LEU A 176 10.60 -16.76 4.80
N TRP A 177 10.46 -17.70 5.72
CA TRP A 177 10.41 -17.38 7.15
C TRP A 177 11.80 -17.55 7.78
N PRO A 178 12.16 -16.74 8.80
CA PRO A 178 13.41 -16.95 9.57
C PRO A 178 13.50 -18.32 10.25
N VAL A 179 12.34 -18.93 10.50
CA VAL A 179 12.17 -20.29 11.02
C VAL A 179 11.44 -21.15 9.98
N PRO A 180 11.44 -22.50 10.06
CA PRO A 180 10.88 -23.36 9.01
C PRO A 180 9.37 -23.22 8.74
N PHE A 181 8.64 -22.51 9.60
CA PHE A 181 7.19 -22.34 9.53
C PHE A 181 6.80 -20.89 9.86
N PRO A 182 5.68 -20.38 9.32
CA PRO A 182 5.17 -19.06 9.73
C PRO A 182 4.89 -19.06 11.24
N PRO A 183 5.15 -17.93 11.94
CA PRO A 183 4.76 -17.83 13.33
C PRO A 183 3.24 -17.99 13.48
N PRO A 184 2.78 -18.57 14.61
CA PRO A 184 1.35 -18.65 14.89
C PRO A 184 0.74 -17.24 15.02
N ASN A 185 -0.56 -17.14 14.75
CA ASN A 185 -1.31 -15.89 14.87
C ASN A 185 -1.42 -15.36 16.31
N GLU A 186 -1.08 -16.17 17.31
CA GLU A 186 -1.00 -15.79 18.71
C GLU A 186 0.18 -16.52 19.39
N PRO A 187 0.96 -15.87 20.26
CA PRO A 187 1.99 -16.54 21.05
C PRO A 187 1.43 -17.69 21.90
N ALA A 188 2.26 -18.69 22.21
CA ALA A 188 1.82 -19.87 22.97
C ALA A 188 1.13 -19.51 24.31
N CYS A 189 1.62 -18.49 25.01
CA CYS A 189 1.07 -18.01 26.28
C CYS A 189 0.02 -16.89 26.14
N GLY A 190 -0.39 -16.57 24.92
CA GLY A 190 -1.20 -15.41 24.59
C GLY A 190 -0.40 -14.10 24.61
N PHE A 191 -0.94 -13.05 23.99
CA PHE A 191 -0.25 -11.75 23.90
C PHE A 191 0.09 -11.14 25.26
N TYR A 192 -0.72 -11.42 26.28
CA TYR A 192 -0.50 -10.97 27.66
C TYR A 192 0.22 -11.99 28.55
N GLY A 193 0.58 -13.17 28.01
CA GLY A 193 1.21 -14.24 28.80
C GLY A 193 0.30 -14.91 29.83
N THR A 194 -1.02 -14.67 29.77
CA THR A 194 -1.96 -15.06 30.83
C THR A 194 -2.65 -16.41 30.62
N ARG A 195 -2.38 -17.14 29.53
CA ARG A 195 -3.01 -18.44 29.27
C ARG A 195 -2.65 -19.44 30.37
N ASP A 196 -3.62 -20.27 30.75
CA ASP A 196 -3.51 -21.19 31.89
C ASP A 196 -2.34 -22.17 31.75
N GLN A 197 -2.04 -22.62 30.53
CA GLN A 197 -0.90 -23.48 30.23
C GLN A 197 0.48 -22.86 30.58
N CYS A 198 0.56 -21.53 30.69
CA CYS A 198 1.77 -20.79 31.06
C CYS A 198 1.71 -20.23 32.48
N ARG A 199 0.60 -20.42 33.19
CA ARG A 199 0.53 -20.12 34.61
C ARG A 199 1.29 -21.24 35.32
N ALA A 200 2.47 -20.92 35.84
CA ALA A 200 3.22 -21.84 36.68
C ALA A 200 2.29 -22.34 37.80
N ASN A 201 2.12 -23.65 37.92
CA ASN A 201 1.41 -24.26 39.04
C ASN A 201 2.13 -23.89 40.35
N GLY A 202 1.63 -22.85 41.01
CA GLY A 202 2.05 -22.42 42.35
C GLY A 202 3.11 -21.30 42.36
N GLY A 203 2.65 -20.05 42.41
CA GLY A 203 3.53 -18.93 42.78
C GLY A 203 2.97 -17.57 42.36
N THR A 204 2.28 -16.91 43.30
CA THR A 204 1.99 -15.47 43.38
C THR A 204 2.02 -14.64 42.09
N ALA A 205 0.83 -14.15 41.72
CA ALA A 205 0.56 -13.03 40.83
C ALA A 205 1.76 -12.13 40.54
N PHE A 206 2.17 -12.08 39.28
CA PHE A 206 2.91 -10.93 38.74
C PHE A 206 2.07 -9.69 39.02
N ARG A 207 2.48 -8.91 40.03
CA ARG A 207 2.01 -7.55 40.21
C ARG A 207 2.39 -6.76 38.96
N GLU A 208 1.41 -6.05 38.42
CA GLU A 208 1.59 -4.96 37.47
C GLU A 208 2.82 -4.12 37.82
N ASN A 209 3.89 -4.24 37.04
CA ASN A 209 4.77 -3.10 36.85
C ASN A 209 4.06 -2.21 35.84
N ARG A 210 3.31 -1.25 36.39
CA ARG A 210 2.84 -0.08 35.67
C ARG A 210 4.00 0.48 34.84
N LEU A 211 3.66 0.78 33.58
CA LEU A 211 4.31 1.75 32.71
C LEU A 211 5.28 2.67 33.47
N GLY A 212 6.57 2.51 33.19
CA GLY A 212 7.56 3.53 33.47
C GLY A 212 7.21 4.75 32.65
N LEU A 213 6.45 5.66 33.26
CA LEU A 213 6.36 7.05 32.86
C LEU A 213 7.77 7.64 32.97
N CYS A 214 8.39 7.95 31.84
CA CYS A 214 9.47 8.92 31.80
C CYS A 214 8.95 10.20 32.48
N SER A 215 9.50 10.51 33.65
CA SER A 215 9.41 11.84 34.24
C SER A 215 10.61 12.64 33.74
N THR A 216 10.34 13.89 33.38
CA THR A 216 11.25 14.92 32.85
C THR A 216 12.64 14.97 33.48
#